data_AF-A0A539DNY7-F1
#
_entry.id   AF-A0A539DNY7-F1
#
_cell.length_a   1.000
_cell.length_b   1.000
_cell.length_c   1.000
_cell.angle_alpha   90.00
_cell.angle_beta   90.00
_cell.angle_gamma   90.00
#
_symmetry.space_group_name_H-M   'P 1'
#
loop_
_entity.id
_entity.type
_entity.pdbx_description
1 polymer ?
#
loop_
_entity_poly.entity_id
_entity_poly.type
_entity_poly.pdbx_seq_one_letter_code
_entity_poly.pdbx_strand_id
1 'polypeptide(L)'
;MITPRGYANKYEAITGGLKEGEKAGRSLTMGLTGWKGCVRQYLRDGDAHSLRDVARHFDVPMGEILSAVSEASAEDGAGNYHSARVNHAKLDALLDATSRWGRLRAVVRSAAGAVSELMINSEEFQRRGDWLAIENDHFHLHIEWSRVAAR
;
A
#
# COMPACT_ATOMS: atom_id res chain seq x y z
N MET A 1 8.01 -20.36 20.13
CA MET A 1 7.41 -19.19 19.46
C MET A 1 8.19 -18.96 18.18
N ILE A 2 7.62 -19.24 17.00
CA ILE A 2 8.32 -19.05 15.72
C ILE A 2 8.25 -17.56 15.39
N THR A 3 9.39 -16.87 15.40
CA THR A 3 9.50 -15.50 14.91
C THR A 3 9.53 -15.54 13.38
N PRO A 4 8.63 -14.85 12.66
CA PRO A 4 8.65 -14.83 11.19
C PRO A 4 10.03 -14.38 10.70
N ARG A 5 10.52 -14.97 9.60
CA ARG A 5 11.91 -14.86 9.09
C ARG A 5 12.47 -13.43 8.94
N GLY A 6 11.65 -12.39 8.94
CA GLY A 6 12.09 -10.98 8.99
C GLY A 6 12.60 -10.48 10.35
N TYR A 7 12.28 -11.18 11.45
CA TYR A 7 12.64 -10.79 12.82
C TYR A 7 14.06 -11.21 13.24
N ALA A 8 14.68 -12.15 12.53
CA ALA A 8 16.03 -12.63 12.83
C ALA A 8 17.09 -11.52 12.76
N ASN A 9 16.84 -10.48 11.96
CA ASN A 9 17.76 -9.35 11.82
C ASN A 9 17.58 -8.29 12.91
N LYS A 10 16.41 -8.25 13.56
CA LYS A 10 15.97 -7.19 14.48
C LYS A 10 16.13 -7.54 15.96
N TYR A 11 16.13 -8.84 16.27
CA TYR A 11 16.24 -9.33 17.64
C TYR A 11 17.45 -10.23 17.77
N GLU A 12 18.06 -10.24 18.96
CA GLU A 12 19.08 -11.24 19.29
C GLU A 12 18.45 -12.64 19.34
N ALA A 13 19.05 -13.58 18.61
CA ALA A 13 18.54 -14.94 18.46
C ALA A 13 18.42 -15.72 19.79
N ILE A 14 19.16 -15.30 20.82
CA ILE A 14 19.23 -16.00 22.12
C ILE A 14 18.37 -15.31 23.19
N THR A 15 18.31 -13.98 23.21
CA THR A 15 17.63 -13.23 24.29
C THR A 15 16.27 -12.68 23.88
N GLY A 16 15.96 -12.62 22.57
CA GLY A 16 14.75 -11.97 22.06
C GLY A 16 14.72 -10.46 22.31
N GLY A 17 15.83 -9.87 22.77
CA GLY A 17 15.99 -8.44 22.95
C GLY A 17 16.12 -7.72 21.61
N LEU A 18 15.56 -6.52 21.52
CA LEU A 18 15.73 -5.64 20.38
C LEU A 18 17.20 -5.23 20.28
N LYS A 19 17.83 -5.36 19.09
CA LYS A 19 19.20 -4.87 18.90
C LYS A 19 19.26 -3.36 19.12
N GLU A 20 20.35 -2.90 19.73
CA GLU A 20 20.51 -1.50 20.13
C GLU A 20 20.37 -0.56 18.92
N GLY A 21 19.48 0.44 19.02
CA GLY A 21 19.19 1.41 17.95
C GLY A 21 18.06 1.05 16.98
N GLU A 22 17.58 -0.19 16.96
CA GLU A 22 16.46 -0.58 16.10
C GLU A 22 15.16 0.19 16.42
N LYS A 23 14.35 0.49 15.40
CA LYS A 23 13.04 1.15 15.56
C LYS A 23 11.89 0.23 15.15
N ALA A 24 10.71 0.43 15.74
CA ALA A 24 9.47 -0.22 15.26
C ALA A 24 9.24 0.10 13.77
N GLY A 25 8.79 -0.89 12.98
CA GLY A 25 8.55 -0.75 11.54
C GLY A 25 9.77 -0.47 10.63
N ARG A 26 10.97 -0.18 11.16
CA ARG A 26 12.19 0.10 10.37
C ARG A 26 13.42 -0.52 11.04
N SER A 27 13.99 -1.54 10.40
CA SER A 27 15.27 -2.10 10.86
C SER A 27 16.44 -1.24 10.39
N LEU A 28 17.24 -0.72 11.32
CA LEU A 28 18.44 0.05 11.00
C LEU A 28 19.60 -0.87 10.64
N THR A 29 19.63 -2.07 11.22
CA THR A 29 20.63 -3.13 10.99
C THR A 29 20.56 -3.68 9.56
N MET A 30 19.41 -3.61 8.91
CA MET A 30 19.24 -3.99 7.49
C MET A 30 19.57 -2.87 6.49
N GLY A 31 19.87 -1.67 7.00
CA GLY A 31 19.99 -0.45 6.20
C GLY A 31 18.65 0.07 5.69
N LEU A 32 18.54 1.39 5.52
CA LEU A 32 17.35 2.08 5.00
C LEU A 32 16.86 1.53 3.64
N THR A 33 17.74 0.87 2.88
CA THR A 33 17.49 0.34 1.53
C THR A 33 17.11 -1.16 1.54
N GLY A 34 17.49 -1.94 2.55
CA GLY A 34 17.35 -3.40 2.53
C GLY A 34 15.93 -3.92 2.78
N TRP A 35 15.14 -3.21 3.59
CA TRP A 35 13.83 -3.70 4.02
C TRP A 35 12.79 -3.79 2.88
N LYS A 36 12.85 -2.87 1.90
CA LYS A 36 11.97 -2.92 0.71
C LYS A 36 12.26 -4.14 -0.15
N GLY A 37 13.52 -4.56 -0.25
CA GLY A 37 13.92 -5.82 -0.88
C GLY A 37 13.30 -7.03 -0.18
N CYS A 38 13.25 -7.03 1.17
CA CYS A 38 12.59 -8.09 1.92
C CYS A 38 11.07 -8.12 1.73
N VAL A 39 10.42 -6.97 1.59
CA VAL A 39 9.00 -6.91 1.22
C VAL A 39 8.79 -7.55 -0.15
N ARG A 40 9.61 -7.19 -1.15
CA ARG A 40 9.54 -7.78 -2.50
C ARG A 40 9.79 -9.29 -2.48
N GLN A 41 10.77 -9.75 -1.71
CA GLN A 41 11.03 -11.17 -1.51
C GLN A 41 9.83 -11.89 -0.88
N TYR A 42 9.26 -11.33 0.19
CA TYR A 42 8.07 -11.89 0.86
C TYR A 42 6.88 -12.02 -0.10
N LEU A 43 6.71 -11.05 -1.01
CA LEU A 43 5.68 -11.10 -2.05
C LEU A 43 5.94 -12.19 -3.11
N ARG A 44 7.21 -12.45 -3.45
CA ARG A 44 7.59 -13.52 -4.39
C ARG A 44 7.40 -14.91 -3.79
N ASP A 45 7.71 -15.07 -2.52
CA ASP A 45 7.67 -16.36 -1.82
C ASP A 45 6.23 -16.87 -1.62
N GLY A 46 5.22 -16.03 -1.85
CA GLY A 46 3.81 -16.43 -1.90
C GLY A 46 3.13 -16.56 -0.52
N ASP A 47 3.81 -16.18 0.56
CA ASP A 47 3.30 -16.24 1.93
C ASP A 47 2.23 -15.17 2.26
N ALA A 48 1.92 -14.30 1.29
CA ALA A 48 0.98 -13.19 1.44
C ALA A 48 -0.37 -13.48 0.76
N HIS A 49 -1.46 -13.40 1.53
CA HIS A 49 -2.82 -13.47 0.99
C HIS A 49 -3.28 -12.13 0.40
N SER A 50 -2.70 -11.00 0.86
CA SER A 50 -2.95 -9.66 0.33
C SER A 50 -1.82 -8.69 0.69
N LEU A 51 -1.70 -7.58 -0.06
CA LEU A 51 -0.77 -6.48 0.27
C LEU A 51 -1.04 -5.88 1.67
N ARG A 52 -2.26 -6.04 2.21
CA ARG A 52 -2.60 -5.61 3.57
C ARG A 52 -2.01 -6.53 4.63
N ASP A 53 -1.97 -7.83 4.36
CA ASP A 53 -1.33 -8.78 5.26
C ASP A 53 0.16 -8.55 5.30
N VAL A 54 0.76 -8.18 4.15
CA VAL A 54 2.15 -7.73 4.10
C VAL A 54 2.37 -6.45 4.91
N ALA A 55 1.52 -5.42 4.74
CA ALA A 55 1.61 -4.20 5.53
C ALA A 55 1.54 -4.47 7.05
N ARG A 56 0.66 -5.40 7.46
CA ARG A 56 0.54 -5.84 8.86
C ARG A 56 1.77 -6.64 9.33
N HIS A 57 2.27 -7.54 8.49
CA HIS A 57 3.44 -8.37 8.79
C HIS A 57 4.68 -7.52 9.06
N PHE A 58 4.91 -6.51 8.21
CA PHE A 58 6.05 -5.62 8.31
C PHE A 58 5.82 -4.42 9.25
N ASP A 59 4.61 -4.28 9.81
CA ASP A 59 4.22 -3.16 10.69
C ASP A 59 4.50 -1.78 10.06
N VAL A 60 4.07 -1.61 8.80
CA VAL A 60 4.25 -0.37 8.04
C VAL A 60 2.96 0.06 7.34
N PRO A 61 2.78 1.37 7.06
CA PRO A 61 1.66 1.85 6.26
C PRO A 61 1.59 1.21 4.88
N MET A 62 0.39 1.04 4.33
CA MET A 62 0.19 0.48 2.98
C MET A 62 1.01 1.20 1.90
N GLY A 63 1.16 2.52 1.99
CA GLY A 63 1.96 3.30 1.04
C GLY A 63 3.44 2.89 0.99
N GLU A 64 3.99 2.42 2.11
CA GLU A 64 5.37 1.92 2.18
C GLU A 64 5.52 0.57 1.46
N ILE A 65 4.51 -0.31 1.56
CA ILE A 65 4.46 -1.56 0.78
C ILE A 65 4.35 -1.25 -0.72
N LEU A 66 3.44 -0.34 -1.11
CA LEU A 66 3.30 0.08 -2.51
C LEU A 66 4.59 0.74 -3.05
N SER A 67 5.32 1.47 -2.20
CA SER A 67 6.63 2.03 -2.55
C SER A 67 7.68 0.93 -2.77
N ALA A 68 7.71 -0.11 -1.93
CA ALA A 68 8.60 -1.25 -2.12
C ALA A 68 8.32 -1.99 -3.42
N VAL A 69 7.03 -2.17 -3.77
CA VAL A 69 6.59 -2.78 -5.03
C VAL A 69 6.99 -1.91 -6.23
N SER A 70 6.92 -0.57 -6.12
CA SER A 70 7.28 0.34 -7.22
C SER A 70 8.76 0.36 -7.58
N GLU A 71 9.62 -0.15 -6.69
CA GLU A 71 11.07 -0.28 -6.89
C GLU A 71 11.46 -1.66 -7.45
N ALA A 72 10.50 -2.50 -7.82
CA ALA A 72 10.77 -3.81 -8.40
C ALA A 72 11.53 -3.68 -9.74
N SER A 73 12.50 -4.59 -9.94
CA SER A 73 13.29 -4.69 -11.16
C SER A 73 13.28 -6.12 -11.71
N ALA A 74 13.93 -6.34 -12.86
CA ALA A 74 14.08 -7.68 -13.43
C ALA A 74 14.88 -8.62 -12.50
N GLU A 75 15.83 -8.10 -11.73
CA GLU A 75 16.67 -8.86 -10.81
C GLU A 75 16.05 -8.98 -9.41
N ASP A 76 15.11 -8.08 -9.06
CA ASP A 76 14.46 -8.03 -7.74
C ASP A 76 12.97 -7.67 -7.88
N GLY A 77 12.16 -8.63 -8.33
CA GLY A 77 10.73 -8.45 -8.63
C GLY A 77 9.79 -8.51 -7.41
N ALA A 78 8.56 -8.01 -7.51
CA ALA A 78 7.58 -8.03 -6.40
C ALA A 78 6.49 -9.12 -6.57
N GLY A 79 6.85 -10.28 -7.12
CA GLY A 79 5.89 -11.31 -7.51
C GLY A 79 4.97 -10.82 -8.63
N ASN A 80 3.66 -11.02 -8.48
CA ASN A 80 2.64 -10.58 -9.45
C ASN A 80 2.16 -9.14 -9.22
N TYR A 81 2.78 -8.40 -8.29
CA TYR A 81 2.35 -7.06 -7.94
C TYR A 81 3.13 -6.00 -8.72
N HIS A 82 2.40 -5.01 -9.21
CA HIS A 82 2.95 -3.82 -9.83
C HIS A 82 2.38 -2.57 -9.17
N SER A 83 3.22 -1.56 -9.01
CA SER A 83 2.86 -0.28 -8.40
C SER A 83 3.59 0.83 -9.14
N ALA A 84 2.88 1.92 -9.43
CA ALA A 84 3.45 3.10 -10.05
C ALA A 84 3.00 4.34 -9.27
N ARG A 85 3.95 5.25 -9.04
CA ARG A 85 3.63 6.55 -8.44
C ARG A 85 2.92 7.41 -9.48
N VAL A 86 1.72 7.86 -9.15
CA VAL A 86 0.98 8.83 -9.95
C VAL A 86 1.42 10.23 -9.55
N ASN A 87 1.83 11.05 -10.51
CA ASN A 87 2.07 12.47 -10.28
C ASN A 87 0.71 13.18 -10.12
N HIS A 88 0.56 13.99 -9.07
CA HIS A 88 -0.66 14.76 -8.81
C HIS A 88 -1.10 15.60 -10.02
N ALA A 89 -0.16 16.18 -10.77
CA ALA A 89 -0.46 16.96 -11.97
C ALA A 89 -1.02 16.12 -13.14
N LYS A 90 -0.92 14.79 -13.06
CA LYS A 90 -1.46 13.85 -14.06
C LYS A 90 -2.74 13.15 -13.59
N LEU A 91 -3.31 13.57 -12.47
CA LEU A 91 -4.50 12.92 -11.91
C LEU A 91 -5.67 12.95 -12.90
N ASP A 92 -5.97 14.11 -13.48
CA ASP A 92 -7.13 14.25 -14.38
C ASP A 92 -6.97 13.34 -15.60
N ALA A 93 -5.78 13.34 -16.22
CA ALA A 93 -5.47 12.43 -17.33
C ALA A 93 -5.58 10.94 -16.94
N LEU A 94 -5.27 10.58 -15.69
CA LEU A 94 -5.47 9.22 -15.19
C LEU A 94 -6.95 8.90 -15.04
N LEU A 95 -7.74 9.79 -14.42
CA LEU A 95 -9.18 9.62 -14.25
C LEU A 95 -9.87 9.46 -15.62
N ASP A 96 -9.50 10.29 -16.60
CA ASP A 96 -9.98 10.20 -17.98
C ASP A 96 -9.64 8.84 -18.60
N ALA A 97 -8.41 8.35 -18.40
CA ALA A 97 -7.99 7.04 -18.90
C ALA A 97 -8.76 5.88 -18.23
N THR A 98 -9.25 6.07 -17.00
CA THR A 98 -10.05 5.06 -16.30
C THR A 98 -11.49 4.98 -16.79
N SER A 99 -12.01 5.99 -17.50
CA SER A 99 -13.41 6.07 -17.95
C SER A 99 -13.93 4.80 -18.66
N ARG A 100 -13.03 4.06 -19.31
CA ARG A 100 -13.35 2.85 -20.10
C ARG A 100 -13.22 1.54 -19.33
N TRP A 101 -12.91 1.58 -18.03
CA TRP A 101 -12.72 0.38 -17.22
C TRP A 101 -14.06 -0.30 -16.85
N GLY A 102 -15.17 0.42 -16.97
CA GLY A 102 -16.52 -0.10 -16.72
C GLY A 102 -16.81 -0.17 -15.23
N ARG A 103 -17.37 -1.30 -14.77
CA ARG A 103 -17.75 -1.47 -13.36
C ARG A 103 -16.53 -1.75 -12.49
N LEU A 104 -16.35 -0.93 -11.46
CA LEU A 104 -15.27 -1.03 -10.48
C LEU A 104 -15.83 -1.31 -9.09
N ARG A 105 -14.98 -1.87 -8.23
CA ARG A 105 -15.23 -2.00 -6.80
C ARG A 105 -14.36 -1.02 -6.03
N ALA A 106 -14.97 -0.01 -5.45
CA ALA A 106 -14.30 0.88 -4.51
C ALA A 106 -14.35 0.30 -3.09
N VAL A 107 -13.24 0.42 -2.38
CA VAL A 107 -13.04 -0.21 -1.08
C VAL A 107 -12.50 0.84 -0.11
N VAL A 108 -13.35 1.39 0.74
CA VAL A 108 -13.02 2.44 1.71
C VAL A 108 -12.89 1.83 3.10
N ARG A 109 -11.87 2.24 3.85
CA ARG A 109 -11.63 1.74 5.22
C ARG A 109 -11.34 2.87 6.18
N SER A 110 -11.90 2.77 7.38
CA SER A 110 -11.56 3.66 8.48
C SER A 110 -10.56 2.98 9.43
N ALA A 111 -9.77 3.78 10.14
CA ALA A 111 -8.88 3.29 11.18
C ALA A 111 -9.63 2.64 12.35
N ALA A 112 -10.89 3.02 12.56
CA ALA A 112 -11.78 2.46 13.59
C ALA A 112 -12.38 1.10 13.20
N GLY A 113 -12.02 0.54 12.04
CA GLY A 113 -12.42 -0.81 11.62
C GLY A 113 -13.64 -0.86 10.69
N ALA A 114 -14.23 0.27 10.32
CA ALA A 114 -15.31 0.29 9.34
C ALA A 114 -14.78 -0.01 7.93
N VAL A 115 -15.54 -0.83 7.19
CA VAL A 115 -15.26 -1.22 5.81
C VAL A 115 -16.50 -0.95 4.97
N SER A 116 -16.36 -0.14 3.93
CA SER A 116 -17.39 0.07 2.92
C SER A 116 -16.89 -0.45 1.57
N GLU A 117 -17.71 -1.26 0.91
CA GLU A 117 -17.48 -1.71 -0.46
C GLU A 117 -18.60 -1.19 -1.34
N LEU A 118 -18.23 -0.51 -2.42
CA LEU A 118 -19.15 0.18 -3.30
C LEU A 118 -18.92 -0.33 -4.73
N MET A 119 -19.99 -0.72 -5.41
CA MET A 119 -19.95 -0.97 -6.85
C MET A 119 -20.21 0.35 -7.56
N ILE A 120 -19.28 0.76 -8.41
CA ILE A 120 -19.30 2.06 -9.08
C ILE A 120 -19.02 1.86 -10.57
N ASN A 121 -19.42 2.82 -11.40
CA ASN A 121 -18.95 2.88 -12.78
C ASN A 121 -17.79 3.88 -12.89
N SER A 122 -16.77 3.57 -13.68
CA SER A 122 -15.59 4.43 -13.83
C SER A 122 -15.90 5.82 -14.39
N GLU A 123 -17.00 5.96 -15.12
CA GLU A 123 -17.51 7.24 -15.64
C GLU A 123 -18.09 8.17 -14.55
N GLU A 124 -18.34 7.64 -13.34
CA GLU A 124 -18.92 8.42 -12.22
C GLU A 124 -17.86 9.25 -11.47
N PHE A 125 -16.58 9.13 -11.82
CA PHE A 125 -15.50 9.92 -11.21
C PHE A 125 -15.59 11.39 -11.62
N GLN A 126 -15.83 12.27 -10.65
CA GLN A 126 -15.89 13.71 -10.86
C GLN A 126 -14.84 14.45 -10.03
N ARG A 127 -14.03 15.27 -10.69
CA ARG A 127 -13.11 16.19 -10.01
C ARG A 127 -13.81 17.52 -9.73
N ARG A 128 -13.81 17.96 -8.46
CA ARG A 128 -14.35 19.27 -8.04
C ARG A 128 -13.33 19.99 -7.17
N GLY A 129 -12.49 20.82 -7.78
CA GLY A 129 -11.37 21.47 -7.10
C GLY A 129 -10.44 20.41 -6.49
N ASP A 130 -10.28 20.43 -5.16
CA ASP A 130 -9.46 19.46 -4.43
C ASP A 130 -10.15 18.12 -4.12
N TRP A 131 -11.42 17.95 -4.47
CA TRP A 131 -12.20 16.75 -4.16
C TRP A 131 -12.39 15.82 -5.35
N LEU A 132 -12.27 14.50 -5.11
CA LEU A 132 -12.77 13.47 -6.00
C LEU A 132 -14.13 13.04 -5.45
N ALA A 133 -15.17 13.16 -6.25
CA ALA A 133 -16.54 12.86 -5.89
C ALA A 133 -17.10 11.74 -6.76
N ILE A 134 -17.89 10.87 -6.14
CA ILE A 134 -18.76 9.89 -6.79
C ILE A 134 -20.13 10.08 -6.13
N GLU A 135 -21.11 10.55 -6.91
CA GLU A 135 -22.45 10.88 -6.43
C GLU A 135 -23.47 10.18 -7.32
N ASN A 136 -24.27 9.29 -6.74
CA ASN A 136 -25.40 8.65 -7.41
C ASN A 136 -26.53 8.40 -6.41
N ASP A 137 -27.65 7.85 -6.89
CA ASP A 137 -28.86 7.63 -6.10
C ASP A 137 -28.67 6.68 -4.90
N HIS A 138 -27.57 5.92 -4.85
CA HIS A 138 -27.34 4.92 -3.82
C HIS A 138 -26.33 5.36 -2.77
N PHE A 139 -25.34 6.18 -3.15
CA PHE A 139 -24.33 6.67 -2.21
C PHE A 139 -23.62 7.91 -2.74
N HIS A 140 -23.02 8.64 -1.80
CA HIS A 140 -22.13 9.75 -2.08
C HIS A 140 -20.78 9.46 -1.41
N LEU A 141 -19.70 9.52 -2.19
CA LEU A 141 -18.33 9.37 -1.70
C LEU A 141 -17.52 10.60 -2.12
N HIS A 142 -17.01 11.32 -1.13
CA HIS A 142 -16.16 12.49 -1.32
C HIS A 142 -14.80 12.23 -0.69
N ILE A 143 -13.74 12.34 -1.50
CA ILE A 143 -12.36 12.15 -1.08
C ILE A 143 -11.61 13.46 -1.29
N GLU A 144 -11.07 14.02 -0.21
CA GLU A 144 -10.21 15.19 -0.25
C GLU A 144 -8.85 14.78 -0.85
N TRP A 145 -8.71 14.91 -2.16
CA TRP A 145 -7.57 14.36 -2.88
C TRP A 145 -6.26 15.04 -2.55
N SER A 146 -6.29 16.32 -2.16
CA SER A 146 -5.12 17.04 -1.65
C SER A 146 -4.48 16.38 -0.42
N ARG A 147 -5.23 15.54 0.31
CA ARG A 147 -4.74 14.79 1.49
C ARG A 147 -4.36 13.35 1.16
N VAL A 148 -4.66 12.89 -0.05
CA VAL A 148 -4.20 11.58 -0.55
C VAL A 148 -2.74 11.71 -0.94
N ALA A 149 -1.88 10.89 -0.33
CA ALA A 149 -0.42 10.92 -0.54
C ALA A 149 0.30 12.23 -0.17
N ALA A 150 -0.36 13.18 0.48
CA ALA A 150 0.30 14.33 1.13
C ALA A 150 1.00 13.87 2.42
N ARG A 151 2.19 13.30 2.26
CA ARG A 151 3.20 13.12 3.31
C ARG A 151 4.59 13.21 2.71
#